data_AF-A0A7Z8VHS8-F1
#
_entry.id   AF-A0A7Z8VHS8-F1
#
_cell.length_a   1.000
_cell.length_b   1.000
_cell.length_c   1.000
_cell.angle_alpha   90.00
_cell.angle_beta   90.00
_cell.angle_gamma   90.00
#
_symmetry.space_group_name_H-M   'P 1'
#
loop_
_entity.id
_entity.type
_entity.pdbx_description
1 polymer ?
#
loop_
_entity_poly.entity_id
_entity_poly.type
_entity_poly.pdbx_seq_one_letter_code
_entity_poly.pdbx_strand_id
1 'polypeptide(L)'
;MPDFPEGVVLYILDFCYPMKLLVNAAQKASKIVVLDHHISAQKALIAYQEQIPKNLEMIFNMQQSGCVMAWHYFQGNTEPPILLRHIEDHDLWRHQLAHTEEITRAVFLRRPISFSTFEFIKLDSLYSEGKILLKQQRKMVKTLLNSRHSIKLNGTVGLAVNAPGAFSSDLGQALAKISGTYGLTYHYHGKRQCYECGLRSIGEFDVSQLAVSYGGGGHQNAAGFSIDRKTFLSCLME
;
A
#
# COMPACT_ATOMS: atom_id res chain seq x y z
N MET A 1 6.89 10.32 -15.48
CA MET A 1 6.18 9.66 -16.61
C MET A 1 7.22 9.33 -17.66
N PRO A 2 7.19 8.12 -18.26
CA PRO A 2 8.07 7.77 -19.36
C PRO A 2 7.83 8.68 -20.57
N ASP A 3 8.82 8.82 -21.45
CA ASP A 3 8.61 9.50 -22.73
C ASP A 3 7.64 8.69 -23.62
N PHE A 4 6.78 9.41 -24.35
CA PHE A 4 5.78 8.81 -25.23
C PHE A 4 5.61 9.66 -26.52
N PRO A 5 5.19 9.07 -27.66
CA PRO A 5 4.95 9.80 -28.91
C PRO A 5 3.78 10.79 -28.83
N GLU A 6 3.72 11.77 -29.73
CA GLU A 6 2.58 12.70 -29.81
C GLU A 6 1.31 12.00 -30.32
N GLY A 7 0.14 12.44 -29.85
CA GLY A 7 -1.16 11.94 -30.31
C GLY A 7 -1.57 10.57 -29.76
N VAL A 8 -0.82 9.99 -28.81
CA VAL A 8 -1.17 8.69 -28.19
C VAL A 8 -2.21 8.82 -27.09
N VAL A 9 -2.91 7.71 -26.82
CA VAL A 9 -3.78 7.57 -25.66
C VAL A 9 -2.98 6.97 -24.50
N LEU A 10 -3.02 7.61 -23.34
CA LEU A 10 -2.35 7.15 -22.12
C LEU A 10 -3.38 6.63 -21.12
N TYR A 11 -3.14 5.44 -20.59
CA TYR A 11 -3.87 4.88 -19.45
C TYR A 11 -2.93 4.81 -18.25
N ILE A 12 -3.36 5.43 -17.15
CA ILE A 12 -2.64 5.46 -15.88
C ILE A 12 -3.56 4.77 -14.87
N LEU A 13 -3.14 3.61 -14.37
CA LEU A 13 -3.98 2.68 -13.61
C LEU A 13 -3.37 2.46 -12.24
N ASP A 14 -4.18 2.62 -11.18
CA ASP A 14 -3.82 2.34 -9.78
C ASP A 14 -2.79 3.31 -9.17
N PHE A 15 -2.50 4.42 -9.85
CA PHE A 15 -1.73 5.53 -9.31
C PHE A 15 -2.02 6.81 -10.10
N CYS A 16 -1.54 7.95 -9.59
CA CYS A 16 -1.70 9.24 -10.23
C CYS A 16 -0.40 10.04 -10.20
N TYR A 17 -0.01 10.61 -11.35
CA TYR A 17 1.09 11.58 -11.40
C TYR A 17 0.65 12.94 -10.85
N PRO A 18 1.59 13.81 -10.41
CA PRO A 18 1.27 15.17 -10.02
C PRO A 18 0.50 15.92 -11.11
N MET A 19 -0.51 16.72 -10.73
CA MET A 19 -1.41 17.40 -11.66
C MET A 19 -0.69 18.20 -12.75
N LYS A 20 0.35 18.97 -12.38
CA LYS A 20 1.16 19.71 -13.36
C LYS A 20 1.77 18.82 -14.45
N LEU A 21 2.19 17.61 -14.08
CA LEU A 21 2.77 16.66 -15.03
C LEU A 21 1.70 16.04 -15.94
N LEU A 22 0.51 15.77 -15.42
CA LEU A 22 -0.63 15.30 -16.23
C LEU A 22 -1.11 16.36 -17.22
N VAL A 23 -1.23 17.62 -16.78
CA VAL A 23 -1.63 18.74 -17.63
C VAL A 23 -0.62 19.01 -18.74
N ASN A 24 0.67 18.94 -18.43
CA ASN A 24 1.73 19.04 -19.43
C ASN A 24 1.69 17.86 -20.42
N ALA A 25 1.50 16.64 -19.93
CA ALA A 25 1.38 15.47 -20.79
C ALA A 25 0.15 15.56 -21.73
N ALA A 26 -0.95 16.14 -21.25
CA ALA A 26 -2.17 16.33 -22.02
C ALA A 26 -2.01 17.32 -23.19
N GLN A 27 -0.96 18.15 -23.21
CA GLN A 27 -0.64 18.97 -24.39
C GLN A 27 -0.13 18.13 -25.57
N LYS A 28 0.40 16.93 -25.30
CA LYS A 28 1.00 16.03 -26.28
C LYS A 28 0.14 14.80 -26.57
N ALA A 29 -0.53 14.26 -25.56
CA ALA A 29 -1.38 13.09 -25.69
C ALA A 29 -2.70 13.43 -26.39
N SER A 30 -3.26 12.52 -27.19
CA SER A 30 -4.61 12.69 -27.70
C SER A 30 -5.66 12.51 -26.61
N LYS A 31 -5.40 11.62 -25.64
CA LYS A 31 -6.23 11.40 -24.46
C LYS A 31 -5.39 10.84 -23.31
N ILE A 32 -5.70 11.23 -22.09
CA ILE A 32 -5.18 10.63 -20.86
C ILE A 32 -6.36 10.17 -20.02
N VAL A 33 -6.31 8.94 -19.53
CA VAL A 33 -7.28 8.36 -18.60
C VAL A 33 -6.54 7.94 -17.34
N VAL A 34 -6.95 8.49 -16.19
CA VAL A 34 -6.48 8.09 -14.86
C VAL A 34 -7.59 7.32 -14.16
N LEU A 35 -7.32 6.07 -13.79
CA LEU A 35 -8.20 5.25 -12.94
C LEU A 35 -7.46 5.00 -11.62
N ASP A 36 -7.93 5.60 -10.54
CA ASP A 36 -7.21 5.55 -9.27
C ASP A 36 -8.15 5.54 -8.06
N HIS A 37 -7.70 4.97 -6.96
CA HIS A 37 -8.43 4.85 -5.70
C HIS A 37 -7.67 5.44 -4.51
N HIS A 38 -6.56 6.15 -4.76
CA HIS A 38 -5.78 6.80 -3.71
C HIS A 38 -6.37 8.17 -3.31
N ILE A 39 -6.78 8.31 -2.05
CA ILE A 39 -7.38 9.54 -1.52
C ILE A 39 -6.46 10.77 -1.62
N SER A 40 -5.15 10.59 -1.52
CA SER A 40 -4.17 11.68 -1.67
C SER A 40 -4.18 12.27 -3.07
N ALA A 41 -4.30 11.43 -4.10
CA ALA A 41 -4.40 11.86 -5.49
C ALA A 41 -5.74 12.56 -5.77
N GLN A 42 -6.84 12.05 -5.22
CA GLN A 42 -8.15 12.73 -5.32
C GLN A 42 -8.12 14.12 -4.66
N LYS A 43 -7.51 14.26 -3.47
CA LYS A 43 -7.33 15.56 -2.82
C LYS A 43 -6.47 16.50 -3.65
N ALA A 44 -5.41 15.99 -4.29
CA ALA A 44 -4.57 16.79 -5.18
C ALA A 44 -5.34 17.32 -6.40
N LEU A 45 -6.24 16.52 -6.97
CA LEU A 45 -7.15 16.95 -8.02
C LEU A 45 -8.11 18.04 -7.52
N ILE A 46 -8.77 17.84 -6.37
CA ILE A 46 -9.72 18.81 -5.80
C ILE A 46 -9.03 20.16 -5.49
N ALA A 47 -7.79 20.11 -5.00
CA ALA A 47 -7.01 21.30 -4.69
C ALA A 47 -6.43 22.02 -5.91
N TYR A 48 -6.52 21.43 -7.11
CA TYR A 48 -5.96 22.01 -8.32
C TYR A 48 -6.87 23.12 -8.85
N GLN A 49 -6.35 24.34 -8.91
CA GLN A 49 -7.13 25.55 -9.23
C GLN A 49 -7.05 25.96 -10.71
N GLU A 50 -6.11 25.39 -11.47
CA GLU A 50 -5.93 25.72 -12.88
C GLU A 50 -6.89 24.91 -13.77
N GLN A 51 -6.99 25.31 -15.04
CA GLN A 51 -7.87 24.62 -15.99
C GLN A 51 -7.38 23.19 -16.29
N ILE A 52 -8.28 22.23 -16.14
CA ILE A 52 -8.04 20.83 -16.52
C ILE A 52 -8.29 20.68 -18.03
N PRO A 53 -7.32 20.16 -18.81
CA PRO A 53 -7.50 19.88 -20.23
C PRO A 53 -8.65 18.92 -20.50
N LYS A 54 -9.44 19.16 -21.56
CA LYS A 54 -10.62 18.34 -21.90
C LYS A 54 -10.27 16.88 -22.22
N ASN A 55 -9.05 16.62 -22.65
CA ASN A 55 -8.53 15.30 -22.98
C ASN A 55 -7.88 14.57 -21.78
N LEU A 56 -7.95 15.15 -20.57
CA LEU A 56 -7.54 14.51 -19.32
C LEU A 56 -8.79 14.05 -18.56
N GLU A 57 -9.10 12.77 -18.66
CA GLU A 57 -10.17 12.09 -17.93
C GLU A 57 -9.60 11.48 -16.64
N MET A 58 -10.19 11.81 -15.49
CA MET A 58 -9.74 11.29 -14.20
C MET A 58 -10.94 10.72 -13.45
N ILE A 59 -10.89 9.42 -13.16
CA ILE A 59 -11.95 8.68 -12.48
C ILE A 59 -11.38 8.17 -11.16
N PHE A 60 -11.95 8.64 -10.06
CA PHE A 60 -11.61 8.20 -8.71
C PHE A 60 -12.74 7.41 -8.09
N ASN A 61 -12.45 6.20 -7.59
CA ASN A 61 -13.41 5.40 -6.85
C ASN A 61 -12.75 4.76 -5.62
N MET A 62 -13.00 5.30 -4.43
CA MET A 62 -12.42 4.78 -3.19
C MET A 62 -13.06 3.44 -2.74
N GLN A 63 -14.11 2.99 -3.44
CA GLN A 63 -14.84 1.75 -3.17
C GLN A 63 -14.45 0.64 -4.16
N GLN A 64 -13.49 0.86 -5.03
CA GLN A 64 -12.97 -0.15 -5.93
C GLN A 64 -11.45 -0.16 -5.89
N SER A 65 -10.85 -1.34 -6.03
CA SER A 65 -9.40 -1.45 -6.24
C SER A 65 -9.06 -1.06 -7.68
N GLY A 66 -7.81 -0.65 -7.94
CA GLY A 66 -7.39 -0.26 -9.29
C GLY A 66 -7.61 -1.34 -10.35
N CYS A 67 -7.46 -2.63 -10.00
CA CYS A 67 -7.68 -3.72 -10.95
C CYS A 67 -9.17 -3.90 -11.31
N VAL A 68 -10.08 -3.70 -10.36
CA VAL A 68 -11.53 -3.77 -10.60
C VAL A 68 -12.02 -2.52 -11.34
N MET A 69 -11.48 -1.34 -11.02
CA MET A 69 -11.75 -0.12 -11.79
C MET A 69 -11.33 -0.28 -13.26
N ALA A 70 -10.11 -0.77 -13.50
CA ALA A 70 -9.63 -1.05 -14.85
C ALA A 70 -10.52 -2.07 -15.57
N TRP A 71 -10.91 -3.15 -14.90
CA TRP A 71 -11.81 -4.15 -15.47
C TRP A 71 -13.12 -3.53 -15.94
N HIS A 72 -13.82 -2.78 -15.08
CA HIS A 72 -15.08 -2.14 -15.44
C HIS A 72 -14.92 -1.11 -16.56
N TYR A 73 -13.82 -0.36 -16.59
CA TYR A 73 -13.58 0.62 -17.66
C TYR A 73 -13.43 -0.05 -19.03
N PHE A 74 -12.69 -1.17 -19.12
CA PHE A 74 -12.39 -1.82 -20.39
C PHE A 74 -13.40 -2.90 -20.80
N GLN A 75 -14.09 -3.51 -19.84
CA GLN A 75 -15.02 -4.64 -20.08
C GLN A 75 -16.49 -4.24 -19.83
N GLY A 76 -16.76 -3.01 -19.39
CA GLY A 76 -18.10 -2.50 -19.14
C GLY A 76 -18.85 -3.32 -18.07
N ASN A 77 -19.97 -3.91 -18.48
CA ASN A 77 -20.88 -4.66 -17.61
C ASN A 77 -20.47 -6.13 -17.39
N THR A 78 -19.37 -6.59 -17.97
CA THR A 78 -18.87 -7.94 -17.71
C THR A 78 -18.34 -8.03 -16.28
N GLU A 79 -18.80 -9.02 -15.53
CA GLU A 79 -18.34 -9.23 -14.15
C GLU A 79 -16.84 -9.50 -14.07
N PRO A 80 -16.11 -8.86 -13.13
CA PRO A 80 -14.71 -9.15 -12.88
C PRO A 80 -14.49 -10.62 -12.50
N PRO A 81 -13.42 -11.27 -12.98
CA PRO A 81 -13.02 -12.58 -12.51
C PRO A 81 -12.89 -12.59 -10.99
N ILE A 82 -13.31 -13.69 -10.37
CA ILE A 82 -13.29 -13.86 -8.92
C ILE A 82 -11.90 -13.61 -8.29
N LEU A 83 -10.81 -13.86 -9.04
CA LEU A 83 -9.46 -13.52 -8.60
C LEU A 83 -9.27 -12.00 -8.40
N LEU A 84 -9.81 -11.15 -9.29
CA LEU A 84 -9.76 -9.70 -9.12
C LEU A 84 -10.60 -9.26 -7.91
N ARG A 85 -11.70 -9.95 -7.61
CA ARG A 85 -12.51 -9.69 -6.41
C ARG A 85 -11.74 -10.01 -5.12
N HIS A 86 -10.95 -11.09 -5.08
CA HIS A 86 -10.06 -11.35 -3.94
C HIS A 86 -8.95 -10.30 -3.81
N ILE A 87 -8.39 -9.82 -4.93
CA ILE A 87 -7.41 -8.73 -4.92
C ILE A 87 -8.05 -7.45 -4.36
N GLU A 88 -9.27 -7.11 -4.79
CA GLU A 88 -10.03 -5.98 -4.27
C GLU A 88 -10.35 -6.09 -2.78
N ASP A 89 -10.78 -7.28 -2.33
CA ASP A 89 -11.10 -7.55 -0.94
C ASP A 89 -9.89 -7.35 -0.02
N HIS A 90 -8.70 -7.75 -0.48
CA HIS A 90 -7.44 -7.50 0.22
C HIS A 90 -7.01 -6.03 0.16
N ASP A 91 -7.02 -5.44 -1.02
CA ASP A 91 -6.55 -4.08 -1.28
C ASP A 91 -7.36 -3.03 -0.51
N LEU A 92 -8.69 -3.21 -0.46
CA LEU A 92 -9.59 -2.35 0.32
C LEU A 92 -9.74 -2.80 1.78
N TRP A 93 -8.99 -3.82 2.22
CA TRP A 93 -8.99 -4.35 3.58
C TRP A 93 -10.39 -4.74 4.10
N ARG A 94 -11.21 -5.34 3.24
CA ARG A 94 -12.62 -5.66 3.52
C ARG A 94 -12.80 -6.96 4.31
N HIS A 95 -11.96 -7.96 4.07
CA HIS A 95 -12.03 -9.29 4.69
C HIS A 95 -13.40 -9.97 4.55
N GLN A 96 -14.08 -9.77 3.43
CA GLN A 96 -15.43 -10.28 3.18
C GLN A 96 -15.43 -11.63 2.46
N LEU A 97 -14.44 -11.88 1.60
CA LEU A 97 -14.38 -13.12 0.83
C LEU A 97 -13.56 -14.17 1.56
N ALA A 98 -14.08 -15.40 1.58
CA ALA A 98 -13.39 -16.53 2.18
C ALA A 98 -12.03 -16.76 1.49
N HIS A 99 -11.00 -17.00 2.28
CA HIS A 99 -9.65 -17.35 1.80
C HIS A 99 -8.88 -16.24 1.06
N THR A 100 -9.35 -14.99 1.10
CA THR A 100 -8.65 -13.85 0.48
C THR A 100 -7.19 -13.74 0.93
N GLU A 101 -6.90 -13.88 2.23
CA GLU A 101 -5.53 -13.80 2.76
C GLU A 101 -4.60 -14.84 2.13
N GLU A 102 -5.06 -16.10 2.05
CA GLU A 102 -4.30 -17.18 1.43
C GLU A 102 -4.08 -16.93 -0.06
N ILE A 103 -5.16 -16.63 -0.79
CA ILE A 103 -5.15 -16.47 -2.25
C ILE A 103 -4.22 -15.32 -2.64
N THR A 104 -4.36 -14.15 -2.02
CA THR A 104 -3.56 -12.97 -2.34
C THR A 104 -2.09 -13.14 -1.97
N ARG A 105 -1.78 -13.86 -0.89
CA ARG A 105 -0.40 -14.22 -0.54
C ARG A 105 0.26 -15.07 -1.62
N ALA A 106 -0.45 -16.06 -2.17
CA ALA A 106 0.05 -16.88 -3.27
C ALA A 106 0.22 -16.06 -4.56
N VAL A 107 -0.71 -15.14 -4.87
CA VAL A 107 -0.55 -14.21 -5.99
C VAL A 107 0.72 -13.39 -5.84
N PHE A 108 0.99 -12.83 -4.65
CA PHE A 108 2.18 -12.03 -4.41
C PHE A 108 3.47 -12.82 -4.51
N LEU A 109 3.49 -14.08 -4.06
CA LEU A 109 4.65 -14.97 -4.21
C LEU A 109 4.98 -15.23 -5.68
N ARG A 110 3.97 -15.36 -6.54
CA ARG A 110 4.15 -15.65 -7.96
C ARG A 110 4.63 -14.47 -8.79
N ARG A 111 4.73 -13.25 -8.23
CA ARG A 111 5.16 -12.07 -8.98
C ARG A 111 6.67 -12.13 -9.33
N PRO A 112 7.06 -11.66 -10.54
CA PRO A 112 6.20 -11.15 -11.62
C PRO A 112 5.44 -12.28 -12.35
N ILE A 113 4.17 -12.03 -12.70
CA ILE A 113 3.31 -12.98 -13.42
C ILE A 113 3.07 -12.46 -14.85
N SER A 114 3.21 -13.33 -15.85
CA SER A 114 2.85 -12.99 -17.23
C SER A 114 1.33 -12.95 -17.43
N PHE A 115 0.83 -12.15 -18.38
CA PHE A 115 -0.62 -12.09 -18.64
C PHE A 115 -1.22 -13.45 -18.99
N SER A 116 -0.55 -14.22 -19.86
CA SER A 116 -1.01 -15.56 -20.23
C SER A 116 -1.05 -16.49 -19.01
N THR A 117 -0.06 -16.43 -18.12
CA THR A 117 -0.11 -17.20 -16.87
C THR A 117 -1.26 -16.76 -15.98
N PHE A 118 -1.49 -15.45 -15.86
CA PHE A 118 -2.54 -14.87 -15.00
C PHE A 118 -3.94 -15.34 -15.41
N GLU A 119 -4.23 -15.40 -16.71
CA GLU A 119 -5.52 -15.84 -17.25
C GLU A 119 -5.89 -17.28 -16.86
N PHE A 120 -4.90 -18.16 -16.68
CA PHE A 120 -5.13 -19.57 -16.38
C PHE A 120 -4.92 -19.93 -14.89
N ILE A 121 -4.78 -18.95 -14.00
CA ILE A 121 -4.61 -19.24 -12.57
C ILE A 121 -5.91 -19.81 -12.00
N LYS A 122 -5.81 -21.01 -11.44
CA LYS A 122 -6.89 -21.65 -10.67
C LYS A 122 -6.85 -21.19 -9.21
N LEU A 123 -8.00 -20.75 -8.68
CA LEU A 123 -8.13 -20.34 -7.28
C LEU A 123 -7.70 -21.43 -6.29
N ASP A 124 -8.08 -22.69 -6.52
CA ASP A 124 -7.73 -23.80 -5.62
C ASP A 124 -6.21 -24.00 -5.49
N SER A 125 -5.47 -23.72 -6.56
CA SER A 125 -4.01 -23.75 -6.56
C SER A 125 -3.44 -22.63 -5.69
N LEU A 126 -3.97 -21.40 -5.83
CA LEU A 126 -3.57 -20.26 -4.99
C LEU A 126 -3.91 -20.50 -3.52
N TYR A 127 -5.10 -21.01 -3.23
CA TYR A 127 -5.51 -21.30 -1.86
C TYR A 127 -4.61 -22.35 -1.20
N SER A 128 -4.34 -23.46 -1.89
CA SER A 128 -3.48 -24.54 -1.36
C SER A 128 -2.07 -24.05 -1.03
N GLU A 129 -1.47 -23.26 -1.93
CA GLU A 129 -0.17 -22.63 -1.73
C GLU A 129 -0.21 -21.59 -0.59
N GLY A 130 -1.19 -20.70 -0.67
CA GLY A 130 -1.43 -19.61 0.27
C GLY A 130 -1.61 -20.08 1.71
N LYS A 131 -2.31 -21.19 1.93
CA LYS A 131 -2.52 -21.80 3.25
C LYS A 131 -1.22 -22.16 3.95
N ILE A 132 -0.25 -22.70 3.21
CA ILE A 132 1.07 -23.07 3.75
C ILE A 132 1.88 -21.81 4.05
N LEU A 133 1.90 -20.85 3.11
CA LEU A 133 2.59 -19.57 3.28
C LEU A 133 2.07 -18.80 4.48
N LEU A 134 0.75 -18.73 4.65
CA LEU A 134 0.10 -18.02 5.74
C LEU A 134 0.40 -18.69 7.09
N LYS A 135 0.41 -20.03 7.14
CA LYS A 135 0.82 -20.78 8.34
C LYS A 135 2.28 -20.50 8.71
N GLN A 136 3.19 -20.45 7.74
CA GLN A 136 4.60 -20.12 7.97
C GLN A 136 4.74 -18.67 8.46
N GLN A 137 4.10 -17.71 7.78
CA GLN A 137 4.10 -16.30 8.12
C GLN A 137 3.64 -16.08 9.56
N ARG A 138 2.50 -16.66 9.97
CA ARG A 138 1.97 -16.53 11.33
C ARG A 138 2.94 -17.06 12.40
N LYS A 139 3.67 -18.15 12.11
CA LYS A 139 4.73 -18.65 13.00
C LYS A 139 5.90 -17.67 13.11
N MET A 140 6.38 -17.14 11.98
CA MET A 140 7.47 -16.16 11.97
C MET A 140 7.09 -14.88 12.71
N VAL A 141 5.89 -14.36 12.48
CA VAL A 141 5.34 -13.19 13.19
C VAL A 141 5.32 -13.44 14.69
N LYS A 142 4.81 -14.60 15.15
CA LYS A 142 4.80 -14.95 16.57
C LYS A 142 6.21 -14.98 17.17
N THR A 143 7.17 -15.56 16.48
CA THR A 143 8.57 -15.61 16.94
C THR A 143 9.19 -14.23 17.03
N LEU A 144 9.07 -13.41 15.97
CA LEU A 144 9.63 -12.06 15.93
C LEU A 144 9.03 -11.16 17.01
N LEU A 145 7.73 -11.29 17.27
CA LEU A 145 7.01 -10.51 18.29
C LEU A 145 7.57 -10.71 19.72
N ASN A 146 8.31 -11.80 19.98
CA ASN A 146 8.95 -12.02 21.27
C ASN A 146 10.14 -11.07 21.51
N SER A 147 10.74 -10.53 20.45
CA SER A 147 11.85 -9.57 20.52
C SER A 147 11.38 -8.11 20.56
N ARG A 148 10.10 -7.88 20.85
CA ARG A 148 9.54 -6.52 20.95
C ARG A 148 10.13 -5.77 22.14
N HIS A 149 10.19 -4.46 22.03
CA HIS A 149 10.60 -3.56 23.12
C HIS A 149 9.77 -2.27 23.09
N SER A 150 9.83 -1.49 24.18
CA SER A 150 9.20 -0.18 24.25
C SER A 150 9.96 0.84 23.40
N ILE A 151 9.24 1.79 22.82
CA ILE A 151 9.79 2.93 22.10
C ILE A 151 8.91 4.16 22.37
N LYS A 152 9.51 5.36 22.34
CA LYS A 152 8.81 6.62 22.54
C LYS A 152 9.01 7.54 21.35
N LEU A 153 7.91 7.91 20.69
CA LEU A 153 7.86 8.88 19.61
C LEU A 153 7.00 10.06 20.05
N ASN A 154 7.57 11.27 20.04
CA ASN A 154 6.87 12.53 20.35
C ASN A 154 6.09 12.50 21.68
N GLY A 155 6.64 11.88 22.72
CA GLY A 155 5.93 11.76 24.00
C GLY A 155 5.08 10.50 24.13
N THR A 156 4.67 9.87 23.03
CA THR A 156 3.80 8.69 23.05
C THR A 156 4.60 7.39 23.06
N VAL A 157 4.31 6.54 24.04
CA VAL A 157 4.89 5.20 24.16
C VAL A 157 4.13 4.23 23.26
N GLY A 158 4.87 3.42 22.51
CA GLY A 158 4.38 2.29 21.73
C GLY A 158 5.30 1.09 21.87
N LEU A 159 5.08 0.09 21.03
CA LEU A 159 5.96 -1.09 20.97
C LEU A 159 6.64 -1.20 19.61
N ALA A 160 7.90 -1.60 19.62
CA ALA A 160 8.72 -1.75 18.44
C ALA A 160 9.30 -3.16 18.31
N VAL A 161 9.61 -3.57 17.09
CA VAL A 161 10.40 -4.78 16.80
C VAL A 161 11.28 -4.58 15.58
N ASN A 162 12.50 -5.11 15.63
CA ASN A 162 13.37 -5.16 14.46
C ASN A 162 12.88 -6.28 13.51
N ALA A 163 12.46 -5.92 12.31
CA ALA A 163 12.00 -6.89 11.31
C ALA A 163 12.12 -6.35 9.88
N PRO A 164 12.35 -7.22 8.88
CA PRO A 164 12.27 -6.84 7.48
C PRO A 164 10.89 -6.27 7.10
N GLY A 165 10.86 -5.38 6.10
CA GLY A 165 9.63 -4.72 5.65
C GLY A 165 8.49 -5.67 5.25
N ALA A 166 8.81 -6.91 4.83
CA ALA A 166 7.83 -7.96 4.53
C ALA A 166 6.93 -8.37 5.72
N PHE A 167 7.31 -8.02 6.95
CA PHE A 167 6.52 -8.27 8.17
C PHE A 167 5.92 -7.00 8.76
N SER A 168 6.14 -5.83 8.14
CA SER A 168 5.76 -4.52 8.70
C SER A 168 4.29 -4.43 9.09
N SER A 169 3.39 -4.93 8.23
CA SER A 169 1.95 -4.89 8.49
C SER A 169 1.55 -5.84 9.62
N ASP A 170 1.89 -7.12 9.50
CA ASP A 170 1.50 -8.17 10.46
C ASP A 170 2.05 -7.88 11.87
N LEU A 171 3.35 -7.56 11.98
CA LEU A 171 3.98 -7.23 13.25
C LEU A 171 3.53 -5.87 13.77
N GLY A 172 3.45 -4.85 12.92
CA GLY A 172 2.99 -3.53 13.32
C GLY A 172 1.58 -3.59 13.89
N GLN A 173 0.65 -4.29 13.24
CA GLN A 173 -0.72 -4.44 13.74
C GLN A 173 -0.76 -5.22 15.06
N ALA A 174 0.02 -6.31 15.18
CA ALA A 174 0.11 -7.06 16.44
C ALA A 174 0.66 -6.20 17.59
N LEU A 175 1.69 -5.39 17.34
CA LEU A 175 2.27 -4.47 18.32
C LEU A 175 1.32 -3.33 18.69
N ALA A 176 0.60 -2.76 17.72
CA ALA A 176 -0.44 -1.76 17.96
C ALA A 176 -1.54 -2.30 18.88
N LYS A 177 -1.99 -3.54 18.62
CA LYS A 177 -2.98 -4.22 19.46
C LYS A 177 -2.49 -4.40 20.90
N ILE A 178 -1.22 -4.75 21.09
CA ILE A 178 -0.65 -4.97 22.44
C ILE A 178 -0.41 -3.64 23.17
N SER A 179 0.09 -2.63 22.47
CA SER A 179 0.42 -1.33 23.09
C SER A 179 -0.80 -0.46 23.39
N GLY A 180 -1.89 -0.63 22.64
CA GLY A 180 -3.04 0.28 22.68
C GLY A 180 -2.79 1.64 22.00
N THR A 181 -1.62 1.85 21.40
CA THR A 181 -1.24 3.08 20.68
C THR A 181 -0.79 2.72 19.27
N TYR A 182 0.51 2.49 19.08
CA TYR A 182 1.12 2.15 17.81
C TYR A 182 2.11 0.99 17.93
N GLY A 183 2.22 0.26 16.83
CA GLY A 183 3.28 -0.70 16.58
C GLY A 183 4.27 -0.16 15.58
N LEU A 184 5.55 -0.27 15.89
CA LEU A 184 6.65 0.13 15.03
C LEU A 184 7.45 -1.12 14.60
N THR A 185 7.63 -1.29 13.30
CA THR A 185 8.65 -2.19 12.77
C THR A 185 9.81 -1.35 12.25
N TYR A 186 11.03 -1.82 12.43
CA TYR A 186 12.20 -1.13 11.89
C TYR A 186 13.24 -2.11 11.37
N HIS A 187 14.05 -1.65 10.42
CA HIS A 187 15.30 -2.33 10.05
C HIS A 187 16.32 -1.30 9.59
N TYR A 188 17.60 -1.64 9.68
CA TYR A 188 18.68 -0.78 9.22
C TYR A 188 18.96 -1.01 7.73
N HIS A 189 18.90 0.05 6.93
CA HIS A 189 19.18 0.02 5.49
C HIS A 189 20.64 0.40 5.21
N GLY A 190 21.52 -0.59 5.03
CA GLY A 190 22.97 -0.40 4.89
C GLY A 190 23.40 0.58 3.78
N LYS A 191 22.73 0.61 2.61
CA LYS A 191 23.08 1.59 1.56
C LYS A 191 22.71 3.03 1.90
N ARG A 192 21.60 3.24 2.62
CA ARG A 192 21.06 4.56 2.96
C ARG A 192 21.55 5.04 4.34
N GLN A 193 22.18 4.14 5.10
CA GLN A 193 22.73 4.40 6.43
C GLN A 193 21.68 4.95 7.41
N CYS A 194 20.42 4.51 7.26
CA CYS A 194 19.28 4.95 8.07
C CYS A 194 18.47 3.74 8.57
N TYR A 195 17.61 3.99 9.57
CA TYR A 195 16.56 3.08 9.99
C TYR A 195 15.28 3.39 9.22
N GLU A 196 14.73 2.40 8.54
CA GLU A 196 13.42 2.50 7.90
C GLU A 196 12.36 2.00 8.87
N CYS A 197 11.45 2.89 9.25
CA CYS A 197 10.44 2.65 10.28
C CYS A 197 9.05 2.59 9.65
N GLY A 198 8.32 1.50 9.91
CA GLY A 198 6.92 1.33 9.52
C GLY A 198 6.01 1.34 10.75
N LEU A 199 5.06 2.27 10.79
CA LEU A 199 4.06 2.41 11.84
C LEU A 199 2.72 1.77 11.43
N ARG A 200 2.07 1.15 12.42
CA ARG A 200 0.67 0.73 12.36
C ARG A 200 -0.05 1.15 13.63
N SER A 201 -1.34 1.42 13.51
CA SER A 201 -2.25 1.62 14.65
C SER A 201 -3.60 0.96 14.36
N ILE A 202 -4.50 0.97 15.34
CA ILE A 202 -5.86 0.44 15.22
C ILE A 202 -6.84 1.53 15.65
N GLY A 203 -7.90 1.73 14.87
CA GLY A 203 -8.94 2.73 15.15
C GLY A 203 -8.45 4.17 14.99
N GLU A 204 -8.80 5.03 15.93
CA GLU A 204 -8.64 6.48 15.81
C GLU A 204 -7.21 6.99 16.08
N PHE A 205 -6.28 6.13 16.51
CA PHE A 205 -4.91 6.57 16.77
C PHE A 205 -4.18 6.87 15.45
N ASP A 206 -3.84 8.14 15.20
CA ASP A 206 -3.25 8.60 13.94
C ASP A 206 -1.71 8.51 13.93
N VAL A 207 -1.17 7.50 13.25
CA VAL A 207 0.30 7.35 13.08
C VAL A 207 0.88 8.22 11.97
N SER A 208 0.05 8.81 11.11
CA SER A 208 0.55 9.69 10.04
C SER A 208 1.17 10.96 10.63
N GLN A 209 0.59 11.51 11.70
CA GLN A 209 1.13 12.68 12.40
C GLN A 209 2.47 12.39 13.07
N LEU A 210 2.63 11.19 13.65
CA LEU A 210 3.93 10.74 14.16
C LEU A 210 4.94 10.68 13.03
N ALA A 211 4.62 10.03 11.90
CA ALA A 211 5.55 9.90 10.78
C ALA A 211 5.98 11.27 10.19
N VAL A 212 5.05 12.22 10.05
CA VAL A 212 5.33 13.57 9.53
C VAL A 212 6.38 14.31 10.36
N SER A 213 6.36 14.16 11.69
CA SER A 213 7.35 14.79 12.57
C SER A 213 8.79 14.30 12.35
N TYR A 214 8.96 13.13 11.74
CA TYR A 214 10.25 12.55 11.35
C TYR A 214 10.50 12.65 9.83
N GLY A 215 9.78 13.53 9.13
CA GLY A 215 9.92 13.73 7.68
C GLY A 215 9.33 12.62 6.81
N GLY A 216 8.47 11.76 7.38
CA GLY A 216 7.74 10.72 6.67
C GLY A 216 6.30 11.08 6.37
N GLY A 217 5.45 10.06 6.20
CA GLY A 217 4.02 10.23 5.95
C GLY A 217 3.28 8.92 5.74
N GLY A 218 1.98 9.02 5.44
CA GLY A 218 1.12 7.87 5.16
C GLY A 218 -0.33 8.12 5.56
N HIS A 219 -1.06 7.04 5.83
CA HIS A 219 -2.45 7.04 6.27
C HIS A 219 -2.54 6.97 7.80
N GLN A 220 -3.73 7.29 8.33
CA GLN A 220 -4.03 7.27 9.76
C GLN A 220 -3.55 6.00 10.48
N ASN A 221 -3.75 4.82 9.86
CA ASN A 221 -3.37 3.53 10.47
C ASN A 221 -2.12 2.88 9.87
N ALA A 222 -1.49 3.52 8.89
CA ALA A 222 -0.31 2.97 8.22
C ALA A 222 0.56 4.10 7.66
N ALA A 223 1.70 4.35 8.30
CA ALA A 223 2.64 5.39 7.91
C ALA A 223 4.08 4.90 8.02
N GLY A 224 5.02 5.65 7.46
CA GLY A 224 6.44 5.30 7.54
C GLY A 224 7.34 6.52 7.43
N PHE A 225 8.56 6.37 7.95
CA PHE A 225 9.60 7.40 7.93
C PHE A 225 10.98 6.75 7.94
N SER A 226 12.03 7.56 7.72
CA SER A 226 13.42 7.10 7.81
C SER A 226 14.24 8.08 8.65
N ILE A 227 15.00 7.56 9.60
CA ILE A 227 15.80 8.37 10.54
C ILE A 227 17.21 7.83 10.67
N ASP A 228 18.15 8.69 11.05
CA ASP A 228 19.52 8.29 11.31
C ASP A 228 19.65 7.49 12.62
N ARG A 229 20.84 6.94 12.85
CA ARG A 229 21.13 6.14 14.06
C ARG A 229 20.98 6.95 15.34
N LYS A 230 21.42 8.21 15.36
CA LYS A 230 21.39 9.06 16.56
C LYS A 230 19.94 9.32 17.00
N THR A 231 19.10 9.67 16.03
CA THR A 231 17.67 9.92 16.24
C THR A 231 16.98 8.65 16.69
N PHE A 232 17.24 7.50 16.04
CA PHE A 232 16.60 6.23 16.43
C PHE A 232 16.93 5.85 17.87
N LEU A 233 18.20 5.95 18.28
CA LEU A 233 18.61 5.65 19.65
C LEU A 233 17.97 6.57 20.68
N SER A 234 17.69 7.84 20.34
CA SER A 234 16.99 8.77 21.23
C SER A 234 15.52 8.42 21.47
N CYS A 235 14.92 7.59 20.61
CA CYS A 235 13.54 7.10 20.77
C CYS A 235 13.45 5.86 21.67
N LEU A 236 14.56 5.17 21.92
CA LEU A 236 14.57 3.99 22.79
C LEU A 236 14.36 4.41 24.24
N MET A 237 13.57 3.62 24.96
CA MET A 237 13.40 3.78 26.40
C MET A 237 14.44 2.92 27.12
N GLU A 238 14.99 3.44 28.21
CA GLU A 238 15.85 2.68 29.13
C GLU A 238 15.11 1.52 29.79
#